data_AF-A0A374VK71-F1
#
_entry.id   AF-A0A374VK71-F1
#
_cell.length_a   1.000
_cell.length_b   1.000
_cell.length_c   1.000
_cell.angle_alpha   90.00
_cell.angle_beta   90.00
_cell.angle_gamma   90.00
#
_symmetry.space_group_name_H-M   'P 1'
#
loop_
_entity.id
_entity.type
_entity.pdbx_description
1 polymer ?
#
loop_
_entity_poly.entity_id
_entity_poly.type
_entity_poly.pdbx_seq_one_letter_code
_entity_poly.pdbx_strand_id
1 'polypeptide(L)'
;ETETELTAKQTRAGKWTKLSASYRAPENSGEFRLTITTDSTNDFVFDDVTVTGKSDSSEVSAAAAEKGLKDEFADYFRVGNILNGSTVKNSTITASVLKDYNSIECENETKPDATLVQSQCSETNIGVSLNNAASIMDFCVNNNIAMRGHTLVWHSQTPLWFFKENFNA
;
A
#
# COMPACT_ATOMS: atom_id res chain seq x y z
N GLU A 1 0.97 -18.10 -3.51
CA GLU A 1 -0.06 -17.36 -2.77
C GLU A 1 -1.07 -18.36 -2.25
N THR A 2 -1.44 -18.26 -0.98
CA THR A 2 -2.43 -19.17 -0.37
C THR A 2 -3.63 -18.33 0.01
N GLU A 3 -4.77 -18.61 -0.61
CA GLU A 3 -6.04 -17.98 -0.23
C GLU A 3 -6.76 -18.87 0.78
N THR A 4 -7.38 -18.25 1.79
CA THR A 4 -8.19 -18.94 2.78
C THR A 4 -9.45 -18.13 3.03
N GLU A 5 -10.61 -18.74 2.77
CA GLU A 5 -11.90 -18.14 3.13
C GLU A 5 -12.02 -18.09 4.66
N LEU A 6 -12.14 -16.88 5.21
CA LEU A 6 -12.23 -16.69 6.66
C LEU A 6 -13.67 -16.80 7.17
N THR A 7 -14.63 -16.23 6.44
CA THR A 7 -16.05 -16.22 6.79
C THR A 7 -16.90 -15.77 5.59
N ALA A 8 -18.13 -16.26 5.52
CA ALA A 8 -19.15 -15.81 4.56
C ALA A 8 -20.50 -15.69 5.28
N LYS A 9 -21.29 -14.68 4.92
CA LYS A 9 -22.67 -14.50 5.43
C LYS A 9 -23.58 -13.98 4.34
N GLN A 10 -24.79 -14.53 4.30
CA GLN A 10 -25.89 -13.99 3.52
C GLN A 10 -26.48 -12.76 4.24
N THR A 11 -26.68 -11.67 3.52
CA THR A 11 -27.27 -10.43 4.04
C THR A 11 -28.38 -9.93 3.13
N ARG A 12 -29.35 -9.21 3.70
CA ARG A 12 -30.40 -8.56 2.92
C ARG A 12 -29.94 -7.16 2.54
N ALA A 13 -30.42 -6.65 1.40
CA ALA A 13 -30.21 -5.26 1.01
C ALA A 13 -30.63 -4.29 2.13
N GLY A 14 -29.84 -3.23 2.32
CA GLY A 14 -30.08 -2.20 3.35
C GLY A 14 -29.75 -2.62 4.79
N LYS A 15 -29.17 -3.81 5.01
CA LYS A 15 -28.79 -4.28 6.35
C LYS A 15 -27.28 -4.40 6.49
N TRP A 16 -26.73 -3.71 7.49
CA TRP A 16 -25.36 -3.93 7.96
C TRP A 16 -25.23 -5.31 8.62
N THR A 17 -24.29 -6.11 8.14
CA THR A 17 -24.03 -7.46 8.65
C THR A 17 -22.54 -7.61 8.95
N LYS A 18 -22.20 -7.89 10.21
CA LYS A 18 -20.81 -8.09 10.64
C LYS A 18 -20.26 -9.43 10.14
N LEU A 19 -19.14 -9.36 9.40
CA LEU A 19 -18.25 -10.49 9.14
C LEU A 19 -17.15 -10.51 10.21
N SER A 20 -16.85 -11.67 10.77
CA SER A 20 -15.79 -11.80 11.79
C SER A 20 -15.27 -13.24 11.83
N ALA A 21 -13.96 -13.39 11.90
CA ALA A 21 -13.28 -14.67 12.05
C ALA A 21 -11.95 -14.47 12.77
N SER A 22 -11.38 -15.57 13.26
CA SER A 22 -10.02 -15.63 13.77
C SER A 22 -9.20 -16.51 12.84
N TYR A 23 -8.00 -16.06 12.46
CA TYR A 23 -7.10 -16.81 11.59
C TYR A 23 -5.68 -16.75 12.12
N ARG A 24 -4.96 -17.87 12.02
CA ARG A 24 -3.52 -17.96 12.27
C ARG A 24 -2.85 -18.41 10.98
N ALA A 25 -2.06 -17.52 10.41
CA ALA A 25 -1.28 -17.84 9.22
C ALA A 25 -0.20 -18.90 9.53
N PRO A 26 0.23 -19.67 8.53
CA PRO A 26 1.42 -20.50 8.64
C PRO A 26 2.64 -19.68 9.10
N GLU A 27 3.56 -20.33 9.82
CA GLU A 27 4.85 -19.73 10.16
C GLU A 27 5.58 -19.22 8.91
N ASN A 28 6.33 -18.12 9.04
CA ASN A 28 7.06 -17.46 7.97
C ASN A 28 6.18 -16.83 6.86
N SER A 29 4.91 -16.58 7.12
CA SER A 29 4.05 -15.75 6.24
C SER A 29 4.37 -14.26 6.41
N GLY A 30 4.58 -13.53 5.32
CA GLY A 30 5.01 -12.11 5.35
C GLY A 30 4.09 -11.11 4.65
N GLU A 31 3.12 -11.57 3.85
CA GLU A 31 2.12 -10.72 3.20
C GLU A 31 0.72 -11.24 3.51
N PHE A 32 -0.13 -10.35 4.02
CA PHE A 32 -1.53 -10.62 4.32
C PHE A 32 -2.38 -9.66 3.52
N ARG A 33 -3.25 -10.19 2.66
CA ARG A 33 -4.26 -9.42 1.95
C ARG A 33 -5.64 -9.87 2.43
N LEU A 34 -6.43 -8.92 2.92
CA LEU A 34 -7.84 -9.16 3.20
C LEU A 34 -8.66 -8.78 1.96
N THR A 35 -9.36 -9.75 1.38
CA THR A 35 -10.27 -9.53 0.27
C THR A 35 -11.71 -9.72 0.75
N ILE A 36 -12.59 -8.79 0.42
CA ILE A 36 -14.03 -8.91 0.66
C ILE A 36 -14.72 -9.00 -0.70
N THR A 37 -15.50 -10.06 -0.92
CA THR A 37 -16.22 -10.32 -2.17
C THR A 37 -17.69 -10.65 -1.91
N THR A 38 -18.48 -10.69 -2.97
CA THR A 38 -19.85 -11.25 -2.95
C THR A 38 -19.96 -12.36 -4.00
N ASP A 39 -21.00 -13.19 -3.89
CA ASP A 39 -21.39 -14.18 -4.90
C ASP A 39 -22.16 -13.55 -6.09
N SER A 40 -22.16 -12.22 -6.18
CA SER A 40 -22.85 -11.43 -7.20
C SER A 40 -21.93 -10.33 -7.75
N THR A 41 -22.44 -9.56 -8.73
CA THR A 41 -21.80 -8.34 -9.24
C THR A 41 -22.45 -7.07 -8.68
N ASN A 42 -23.29 -7.19 -7.65
CA ASN A 42 -23.91 -6.02 -7.03
C ASN A 42 -22.87 -5.21 -6.25
N ASP A 43 -23.00 -3.89 -6.31
CA ASP A 43 -22.23 -3.00 -5.46
C ASP A 43 -22.52 -3.28 -3.98
N PHE A 44 -21.49 -3.18 -3.15
CA PHE A 44 -21.61 -3.29 -1.70
C PHE A 44 -20.74 -2.24 -1.02
N VAL A 45 -21.09 -1.94 0.23
CA VAL A 45 -20.33 -1.04 1.11
C VAL A 45 -19.85 -1.82 2.32
N PHE A 46 -18.65 -1.49 2.81
CA PHE A 46 -18.10 -2.02 4.04
C PHE A 46 -17.46 -0.88 4.83
N ASP A 47 -17.41 -1.04 6.15
CA ASP A 47 -16.78 -0.08 7.06
C ASP A 47 -16.30 -0.83 8.32
N ASP A 48 -15.62 -0.12 9.23
CA ASP A 48 -15.15 -0.63 10.53
C ASP A 48 -14.23 -1.87 10.43
N VAL A 49 -13.35 -1.90 9.42
CA VAL A 49 -12.38 -3.00 9.26
C VAL A 49 -11.39 -3.00 10.43
N THR A 50 -11.53 -4.00 11.29
CA THR A 50 -10.69 -4.16 12.49
C THR A 50 -9.92 -5.48 12.44
N VAL A 51 -8.60 -5.42 12.58
CA VAL A 51 -7.72 -6.59 12.70
C VAL A 51 -7.04 -6.55 14.08
N THR A 52 -7.26 -7.58 14.89
CA THR A 52 -6.65 -7.70 16.22
C THR A 52 -5.80 -8.97 16.30
N GLY A 53 -4.61 -8.88 16.88
CA GLY A 53 -3.75 -10.02 17.19
C GLY A 53 -3.44 -10.09 18.68
N LYS A 54 -2.95 -11.24 19.15
CA LYS A 54 -2.23 -11.25 20.44
C LYS A 54 -0.97 -10.41 20.23
N SER A 55 -0.76 -9.42 21.09
CA SER A 55 0.48 -8.64 21.10
C SER A 55 1.65 -9.59 21.41
N ASP A 56 2.40 -9.99 20.38
CA ASP A 56 3.76 -10.42 20.61
C ASP A 56 4.53 -9.15 21.01
N SER A 57 5.17 -9.19 22.17
CA SER A 57 5.98 -8.09 22.73
C SER A 57 7.26 -7.79 21.94
N SER A 58 7.27 -8.12 20.65
CA SER A 58 8.24 -7.75 19.65
C SER A 58 7.73 -6.57 18.81
N GLU A 59 6.96 -5.67 19.43
CA GLU A 59 7.05 -4.27 19.04
C GLU A 59 8.51 -3.88 19.23
N VAL A 60 9.25 -3.76 18.13
CA VAL A 60 10.47 -2.98 18.13
C VAL A 60 10.01 -1.55 18.42
N SER A 61 9.88 -1.22 19.71
CA SER A 61 9.81 0.16 20.13
C SER A 61 11.06 0.80 19.53
N ALA A 62 10.89 1.82 18.69
CA ALA A 62 12.01 2.68 18.33
C ALA A 62 12.73 2.99 19.65
N ALA A 63 14.00 2.60 19.71
CA ALA A 63 14.79 2.71 20.94
C ALA A 63 14.57 4.08 21.55
N ALA A 64 14.31 4.12 22.87
CA ALA A 64 13.94 5.32 23.61
C ALA A 64 14.75 6.54 23.14
N ALA A 65 14.05 7.42 22.39
CA ALA A 65 14.42 8.76 21.97
C ALA A 65 15.93 9.07 21.89
N GLU A 66 16.62 8.45 20.93
CA GLU A 66 17.75 9.13 20.27
C GLU A 66 17.21 9.90 19.06
N LYS A 67 17.74 11.11 18.83
CA LYS A 67 17.45 11.89 17.62
C LYS A 67 17.72 11.04 16.38
N GLY A 68 16.75 10.97 15.48
CA GLY A 68 16.93 10.38 14.15
C GLY A 68 17.52 11.40 13.16
N LEU A 69 17.89 10.95 11.97
CA LEU A 69 18.42 11.85 10.93
C LEU A 69 17.45 13.01 10.62
N LYS A 70 16.15 12.73 10.52
CA LYS A 70 15.10 13.73 10.32
C LYS A 70 15.08 14.82 11.40
N ASP A 71 15.51 14.52 12.62
CA ASP A 71 15.53 15.47 13.74
C ASP A 71 16.79 16.35 13.68
N GLU A 72 17.94 15.77 13.33
CA GLU A 72 19.20 16.53 13.19
C GLU A 72 19.16 17.51 12.01
N PHE A 73 18.40 17.22 10.96
CA PHE A 73 18.27 18.06 9.77
C PHE A 73 16.96 18.85 9.70
N ALA A 74 16.15 18.86 10.77
CA ALA A 74 14.80 19.43 10.78
C ALA A 74 14.75 20.91 10.33
N ASP A 75 15.75 21.70 10.69
CA ASP A 75 15.85 23.13 10.34
C ASP A 75 16.36 23.40 8.90
N TYR A 76 16.78 22.35 8.19
CA TYR A 76 17.43 22.48 6.88
C TYR A 76 16.56 21.91 5.75
N PHE A 77 16.22 20.63 5.83
CA PHE A 77 15.51 19.92 4.77
C PHE A 77 14.94 18.59 5.28
N ARG A 78 14.03 18.00 4.49
CA ARG A 78 13.57 16.63 4.73
C ARG A 78 14.68 15.62 4.45
N VAL A 79 14.77 14.59 5.28
CA VAL A 79 15.64 13.44 5.06
C VAL A 79 14.78 12.29 4.54
N GLY A 80 15.12 11.83 3.33
CA GLY A 80 14.31 10.87 2.60
C GLY A 80 14.92 9.47 2.50
N ASN A 81 14.07 8.47 2.30
CA ASN A 81 14.45 7.12 1.91
C ASN A 81 13.42 6.52 0.93
N ILE A 82 13.63 5.28 0.50
CA ILE A 82 12.81 4.59 -0.50
C ILE A 82 12.10 3.40 0.15
N LEU A 83 10.84 3.18 -0.22
CA LEU A 83 10.11 1.94 0.04
C LEU A 83 9.63 1.31 -1.27
N ASN A 84 9.45 -0.01 -1.26
CA ASN A 84 8.82 -0.79 -2.31
C ASN A 84 7.80 -1.76 -1.68
N GLY A 85 7.05 -2.48 -2.51
CA GLY A 85 6.00 -3.41 -2.08
C GLY A 85 6.46 -4.51 -1.11
N SER A 86 7.76 -4.82 -1.05
CA SER A 86 8.35 -5.77 -0.10
C SER A 86 8.87 -5.08 1.17
N THR A 87 9.55 -3.94 1.04
CA THR A 87 10.20 -3.28 2.20
C THR A 87 9.21 -2.60 3.13
N VAL A 88 8.07 -2.14 2.62
CA VAL A 88 6.97 -1.60 3.45
C VAL A 88 6.37 -2.65 4.41
N LYS A 89 6.57 -3.95 4.13
CA LYS A 89 6.11 -5.07 4.96
C LYS A 89 7.14 -5.53 5.99
N ASN A 90 8.38 -5.04 5.91
CA ASN A 90 9.45 -5.45 6.81
C ASN A 90 9.50 -4.54 8.04
N SER A 91 9.16 -5.07 9.21
CA SER A 91 9.09 -4.31 10.47
C SER A 91 10.41 -3.67 10.88
N THR A 92 11.55 -4.30 10.60
CA THR A 92 12.87 -3.72 10.90
C THR A 92 13.15 -2.51 10.00
N ILE A 93 12.79 -2.60 8.71
CA ILE A 93 12.96 -1.48 7.77
C ILE A 93 12.02 -0.35 8.14
N THR A 94 10.74 -0.62 8.37
CA THR A 94 9.78 0.42 8.71
C THR A 94 10.09 1.07 10.06
N ALA A 95 10.59 0.32 11.04
CA ALA A 95 11.09 0.90 12.30
C ALA A 95 12.26 1.88 12.08
N SER A 96 13.20 1.55 11.20
CA SER A 96 14.25 2.50 10.80
C SER A 96 13.67 3.71 10.08
N VAL A 97 12.66 3.52 9.22
CA VAL A 97 12.00 4.65 8.56
C VAL A 97 11.34 5.61 9.53
N LEU A 98 10.62 5.08 10.52
CA LEU A 98 9.99 5.88 11.56
C LEU A 98 11.01 6.63 12.41
N LYS A 99 12.18 6.04 12.67
CA LYS A 99 13.26 6.70 13.40
C LYS A 99 13.87 7.83 12.58
N ASP A 100 14.31 7.55 11.35
CA ASP A 100 15.29 8.39 10.67
C ASP A 100 14.74 9.30 9.57
N TYR A 101 13.58 9.01 8.97
CA TYR A 101 13.14 9.69 7.75
C TYR A 101 11.78 10.40 7.88
N ASN A 102 11.61 11.50 7.16
CA ASN A 102 10.37 12.28 7.08
C ASN A 102 9.96 12.59 5.62
N SER A 103 10.54 11.86 4.66
CA SER A 103 10.15 11.84 3.25
C SER A 103 10.33 10.44 2.69
N ILE A 104 9.39 9.95 1.87
CA ILE A 104 9.50 8.65 1.21
C ILE A 104 9.24 8.77 -0.30
N GLU A 105 9.96 7.98 -1.06
CA GLU A 105 9.71 7.75 -2.48
C GLU A 105 9.39 6.27 -2.71
N CYS A 106 8.44 5.96 -3.60
CA CYS A 106 8.25 4.58 -4.03
C CYS A 106 9.37 4.20 -5.02
N GLU A 107 10.01 3.05 -4.85
CA GLU A 107 11.08 2.62 -5.73
C GLU A 107 10.58 2.44 -7.17
N ASN A 108 9.39 1.86 -7.33
CA ASN A 108 8.81 1.55 -8.63
C ASN A 108 7.31 1.82 -8.73
N GLU A 109 6.60 1.83 -7.61
CA GLU A 109 5.14 1.71 -7.54
C GLU A 109 4.41 2.97 -8.05
N THR A 110 5.14 4.07 -8.25
CA THR A 110 4.62 5.32 -8.86
C THR A 110 5.19 5.61 -10.25
N LYS A 111 5.88 4.65 -10.87
CA LYS A 111 6.35 4.76 -12.26
C LYS A 111 5.22 4.47 -13.26
N PRO A 112 5.35 4.89 -14.53
CA PRO A 112 4.27 4.73 -15.50
C PRO A 112 3.84 3.28 -15.73
N ASP A 113 4.75 2.31 -15.80
CA ASP A 113 4.37 0.89 -15.94
C ASP A 113 3.62 0.31 -14.73
N ALA A 114 3.87 0.83 -13.52
CA ALA A 114 3.21 0.43 -12.30
C ALA A 114 1.86 1.13 -12.08
N THR A 115 1.60 2.24 -12.78
CA THR A 115 0.43 3.09 -12.56
C THR A 115 -0.55 3.13 -13.72
N LEU A 116 -0.10 2.94 -14.97
CA LEU A 116 -0.97 3.00 -16.14
C LEU A 116 -1.82 1.74 -16.30
N VAL A 117 -3.12 1.94 -16.59
CA VAL A 117 -4.09 0.87 -16.82
C VAL A 117 -4.61 0.93 -18.25
N GLN A 118 -4.04 0.10 -19.12
CA GLN A 118 -4.31 0.11 -20.57
C GLN A 118 -5.80 0.00 -20.91
N SER A 119 -6.52 -0.92 -20.27
CA SER A 119 -7.95 -1.17 -20.52
C SER A 119 -8.87 -0.02 -20.09
N GLN A 120 -8.36 0.96 -19.36
CA GLN A 120 -9.09 2.13 -18.89
C GLN A 120 -8.68 3.40 -19.64
N CYS A 121 -7.83 3.29 -20.67
CA CYS A 121 -7.40 4.42 -21.48
C CYS A 121 -8.36 4.72 -22.65
N SER A 122 -8.52 5.99 -22.96
CA SER A 122 -9.19 6.55 -24.14
C SER A 122 -8.42 7.78 -24.65
N GLU A 123 -8.77 8.31 -25.82
CA GLU A 123 -8.03 9.43 -26.45
C GLU A 123 -7.80 10.63 -25.52
N THR A 124 -8.72 10.89 -24.58
CA THR A 124 -8.67 12.04 -23.68
C THR A 124 -8.70 11.66 -22.20
N ASN A 125 -8.71 10.37 -21.87
CA ASN A 125 -8.71 9.90 -20.49
C ASN A 125 -7.72 8.75 -20.29
N ILE A 126 -6.69 8.97 -19.49
CA ILE A 126 -5.66 7.96 -19.21
C ILE A 126 -6.00 7.23 -17.93
N GLY A 127 -6.24 5.93 -18.02
CA GLY A 127 -6.50 5.07 -16.88
C GLY A 127 -5.27 4.93 -15.99
N VAL A 128 -5.44 5.18 -14.69
CA VAL A 128 -4.37 5.05 -13.69
C VAL A 128 -4.86 4.27 -12.46
N SER A 129 -3.94 3.58 -11.80
CA SER A 129 -4.18 2.88 -10.53
C SER A 129 -3.01 3.13 -9.59
N LEU A 130 -3.33 3.36 -8.31
CA LEU A 130 -2.34 3.49 -7.23
C LEU A 130 -2.26 2.22 -6.38
N ASN A 131 -2.91 1.12 -6.80
CA ASN A 131 -2.99 -0.10 -6.00
C ASN A 131 -1.60 -0.64 -5.59
N ASN A 132 -0.61 -0.52 -6.47
CA ASN A 132 0.75 -0.96 -6.19
C ASN A 132 1.44 -0.09 -5.13
N ALA A 133 1.10 1.20 -5.05
CA ALA A 133 1.68 2.14 -4.09
C ALA A 133 0.84 2.30 -2.81
N ALA A 134 -0.37 1.75 -2.76
CA ALA A 134 -1.36 2.02 -1.73
C ALA A 134 -0.82 1.76 -0.32
N SER A 135 -0.18 0.61 -0.08
CA SER A 135 0.37 0.27 1.25
C SER A 135 1.49 1.21 1.69
N ILE A 136 2.30 1.74 0.76
CA ILE A 136 3.34 2.73 1.04
C ILE A 136 2.71 4.09 1.35
N MET A 137 1.71 4.49 0.56
CA MET A 137 0.96 5.74 0.79
C MET A 137 0.25 5.72 2.14
N ASP A 138 -0.42 4.61 2.49
CA ASP A 138 -1.08 4.43 3.78
C ASP A 138 -0.07 4.48 4.93
N PHE A 139 1.08 3.82 4.80
CA PHE A 139 2.16 3.90 5.78
C PHE A 139 2.61 5.35 5.98
N CYS A 140 2.78 6.11 4.90
CA CYS A 140 3.22 7.51 4.97
C CYS A 140 2.16 8.40 5.63
N VAL A 141 0.89 8.27 5.24
CA VAL A 141 -0.24 9.02 5.81
C VAL A 141 -0.39 8.75 7.30
N ASN A 142 -0.40 7.48 7.70
CA ASN A 142 -0.59 7.07 9.10
C ASN A 142 0.54 7.54 10.03
N ASN A 143 1.74 7.81 9.48
CA ASN A 143 2.92 8.22 10.25
C ASN A 143 3.36 9.67 9.98
N ASN A 144 2.54 10.46 9.28
CA ASN A 144 2.82 11.86 8.93
C ASN A 144 4.17 12.04 8.19
N ILE A 145 4.46 11.14 7.26
CA ILE A 145 5.65 11.17 6.41
C ILE A 145 5.25 11.75 5.04
N ALA A 146 6.00 12.75 4.56
CA ALA A 146 5.75 13.30 3.23
C ALA A 146 6.20 12.32 2.13
N MET A 147 5.66 12.48 0.91
CA MET A 147 6.07 11.67 -0.24
C MET A 147 6.63 12.51 -1.37
N ARG A 148 7.53 11.91 -2.15
CA ARG A 148 8.00 12.43 -3.44
C ARG A 148 7.42 11.56 -4.56
N GLY A 149 6.75 12.18 -5.52
CA GLY A 149 6.25 11.47 -6.70
C GLY A 149 7.40 11.13 -7.66
N HIS A 150 7.56 9.84 -7.96
CA HIS A 150 8.59 9.33 -8.87
C HIS A 150 7.99 8.24 -9.78
N THR A 151 7.63 8.52 -11.03
CA THR A 151 7.78 9.76 -11.79
C THR A 151 6.70 9.81 -12.87
N LEU A 152 6.35 11.01 -13.34
CA LEU A 152 5.29 11.18 -14.34
C LEU A 152 5.75 10.86 -15.76
N VAL A 153 6.99 11.20 -16.11
CA VAL A 153 7.53 11.02 -17.46
C VAL A 153 8.92 10.42 -17.36
N TRP A 154 9.11 9.29 -18.03
CA TRP A 154 10.40 8.62 -18.07
C TRP A 154 10.54 7.78 -19.33
N HIS A 155 11.77 7.63 -19.83
CA HIS A 155 12.03 6.81 -21.03
C HIS A 155 12.09 5.31 -20.69
N SER A 156 12.29 4.98 -19.41
CA SER A 156 12.30 3.62 -18.89
C SER A 156 11.04 3.36 -18.07
N GLN A 157 10.71 2.09 -17.84
CA GLN A 157 9.55 1.67 -17.03
C GLN A 157 8.26 2.41 -17.42
N THR A 158 8.11 2.59 -18.74
CA THR A 158 6.92 3.16 -19.36
C THR A 158 6.50 2.21 -20.47
N PRO A 159 5.25 1.71 -20.44
CA PRO A 159 4.85 0.66 -21.35
C PRO A 159 4.76 1.19 -22.79
N LEU A 160 5.24 0.38 -23.75
CA LEU A 160 5.32 0.77 -25.15
C LEU A 160 3.95 1.19 -25.72
N TRP A 161 2.88 0.50 -25.30
CA TRP A 161 1.52 0.77 -25.76
C TRP A 161 1.08 2.22 -25.52
N PHE A 162 1.65 2.90 -24.51
CA PHE A 162 1.29 4.28 -24.19
C PHE A 162 1.63 5.27 -25.30
N PHE A 163 2.57 4.91 -26.18
CA PHE A 163 3.02 5.72 -27.30
C PHE A 163 2.44 5.28 -28.66
N LYS A 164 1.43 4.42 -28.66
CA LYS A 164 0.85 3.84 -29.87
C LYS A 164 -0.57 4.30 -30.06
N GLU A 165 -0.98 4.41 -31.33
CA GLU A 165 -2.36 4.70 -31.68
C GLU A 165 -3.30 3.69 -31.03
N ASN A 166 -4.41 4.19 -30.46
CA ASN A 166 -5.39 3.37 -29.75
C ASN A 166 -4.82 2.56 -28.57
N PHE A 167 -3.65 2.95 -28.03
CA PHE A 167 -2.97 2.24 -26.95
C PHE A 167 -2.69 0.77 -27.28
N ASN A 168 -2.43 0.44 -28.55
CA ASN A 168 -2.21 -0.94 -29.01
C ASN A 168 -0.78 -1.10 -29.57
N ALA A 169 -0.02 -2.04 -29.00
CA ALA A 169 1.40 -2.25 -29.33
C ALA A 169 1.62 -3.19 -30.51
#